data_AF-A0A0A8K593-F1
#
_entry.id   AF-A0A0A8K593-F1
#
_cell.length_a   1.000
_cell.length_b   1.000
_cell.length_c   1.000
_cell.angle_alpha   90.00
_cell.angle_beta   90.00
_cell.angle_gamma   90.00
#
_symmetry.space_group_name_H-M   'P 1'
#
loop_
_entity.id
_entity.type
_entity.pdbx_description
1 polymer ?
#
loop_
_entity_poly.entity_id
_entity_poly.type
_entity_poly.pdbx_seq_one_letter_code
_entity_poly.pdbx_strand_id
1 'polypeptide(L)' 'MSKTKKRTVRAGTVRAKIINIADGKKTLDQVAKSVKSTRANLRTTLSCMKRDLGIKYELKDGELLVMSVPRNVQVGDAA' A
#
# COMPACT_ATOMS: atom_id res chain seq x y z
N MET A 1 10.54 -5.33 -25.97
CA MET A 1 10.65 -5.42 -24.50
C MET A 1 10.10 -4.13 -23.89
N SER A 2 8.99 -4.22 -23.16
CA SER A 2 8.29 -3.04 -22.62
C SER A 2 9.11 -2.41 -21.49
N LYS A 3 9.54 -1.15 -21.66
CA LYS A 3 10.21 -0.38 -20.60
C LYS A 3 9.23 -0.25 -19.44
N THR A 4 9.47 -0.93 -18.32
CA THR A 4 8.67 -0.78 -17.11
C THR A 4 8.81 0.65 -16.61
N LYS A 5 7.84 1.53 -16.93
CA LYS A 5 7.83 2.92 -16.46
C LYS A 5 7.85 2.92 -14.93
N LYS A 6 8.81 3.64 -14.33
CA LYS A 6 8.84 3.90 -12.89
C LYS A 6 7.55 4.61 -12.49
N ARG A 7 6.89 4.16 -11.41
CA ARG A 7 5.64 4.71 -10.88
C ARG A 7 5.94 5.38 -9.54
N THR A 8 5.79 6.69 -9.48
CA THR A 8 6.01 7.44 -8.22
C THR A 8 4.67 7.70 -7.55
N VAL A 9 4.54 7.28 -6.29
CA VAL A 9 3.41 7.62 -5.42
C VAL A 9 3.74 8.93 -4.72
N ARG A 10 2.90 9.94 -4.87
CA ARG A 10 3.09 11.24 -4.21
C ARG A 10 3.11 11.06 -2.69
N ALA A 11 4.10 11.69 -2.06
CA ALA A 11 4.24 11.77 -0.61
C ALA A 11 2.98 12.33 0.05
N GLY A 12 2.69 11.92 1.29
CA GLY A 12 1.53 12.41 2.06
C GLY A 12 0.16 11.82 1.67
N THR A 13 0.07 11.10 0.54
CA THR A 13 -1.18 10.42 0.14
C THR A 13 -1.48 9.20 1.04
N VAL A 14 -2.75 8.81 1.12
CA VAL A 14 -3.17 7.57 1.81
C VAL A 14 -2.41 6.37 1.27
N ARG A 15 -2.19 6.28 -0.04
CA ARG A 15 -1.43 5.21 -0.70
C ARG A 15 0.02 5.14 -0.22
N ALA A 16 0.70 6.29 -0.10
CA ALA A 16 2.05 6.37 0.44
C ALA A 16 2.10 5.93 1.91
N LYS A 17 1.15 6.39 2.73
CA LYS A 17 1.04 5.99 4.14
C LYS A 17 0.85 4.48 4.27
N ILE A 18 -0.03 3.87 3.47
CA ILE A 18 -0.26 2.42 3.45
C ILE A 18 1.04 1.66 3.13
N ILE A 19 1.77 2.08 2.08
CA ILE A 19 3.04 1.45 1.70
C ILE A 19 4.06 1.49 2.85
N ASN A 20 4.15 2.63 3.55
CA ASN A 20 5.13 2.81 4.61
C ASN A 20 4.79 2.04 5.90
N ILE A 21 3.52 1.66 6.13
CA ILE A 21 3.08 0.98 7.36
C ILE A 21 2.72 -0.49 7.18
N ALA A 22 2.53 -0.97 5.95
CA ALA A 22 2.13 -2.34 5.65
C ALA A 22 3.37 -3.26 5.54
N ASP A 23 4.07 -3.45 6.66
CA ASP A 23 5.29 -4.25 6.79
C ASP A 23 5.05 -5.68 7.32
N GLY A 24 3.78 -6.08 7.47
CA GLY A 24 3.41 -7.36 8.08
C GLY A 24 3.35 -7.37 9.60
N LYS A 25 3.65 -6.24 10.29
CA LYS A 25 3.54 -6.14 11.75
C LYS A 25 2.20 -5.57 12.23
N LYS A 26 1.44 -4.95 11.32
CA LYS A 26 0.15 -4.32 11.62
C LYS A 26 -1.00 -5.09 10.99
N THR A 27 -2.11 -5.18 11.72
CA THR A 27 -3.35 -5.73 11.18
C THR A 27 -4.00 -4.77 10.19
N LEU A 28 -4.86 -5.29 9.32
CA LEU A 28 -5.64 -4.50 8.38
C LEU A 28 -6.41 -3.36 9.10
N ASP A 29 -6.93 -3.61 10.30
CA ASP A 29 -7.64 -2.60 11.10
C ASP A 29 -6.69 -1.52 11.65
N GLN A 30 -5.51 -1.90 12.15
CA GLN A 30 -4.50 -0.94 12.61
C GLN A 30 -3.98 -0.05 11.47
N VAL A 31 -3.79 -0.64 10.28
CA VAL A 31 -3.45 0.10 9.06
C VAL A 31 -4.56 1.08 8.71
N ALA A 32 -5.83 0.63 8.71
CA ALA A 32 -6.99 1.46 8.42
C ALA A 32 -7.10 2.66 9.38
N LYS A 33 -6.95 2.41 10.69
CA LYS A 33 -6.91 3.45 11.74
C LYS A 33 -5.78 4.45 11.52
N SER A 34 -4.58 3.97 11.19
CA SER A 34 -3.40 4.82 10.96
C SER A 34 -3.61 5.80 9.80
N VAL A 35 -4.36 5.39 8.77
CA VAL A 35 -4.67 6.24 7.62
C VAL A 35 -6.02 6.96 7.73
N LYS A 36 -6.65 6.94 8.91
CA LYS A 36 -7.98 7.52 9.18
C LYS A 36 -9.03 7.08 8.14
N SER A 37 -9.04 5.78 7.82
CA SER A 37 -9.95 5.19 6.84
C SER A 37 -10.69 3.99 7.43
N THR A 38 -11.76 3.57 6.76
CA THR A 38 -12.51 2.36 7.12
C THR A 38 -11.86 1.13 6.50
N ARG A 39 -12.13 -0.05 7.07
CA ARG A 39 -11.66 -1.33 6.52
C ARG A 39 -12.13 -1.57 5.07
N ALA A 40 -13.35 -1.15 4.74
CA ALA A 40 -13.89 -1.24 3.38
C ALA A 40 -13.12 -0.33 2.41
N ASN A 41 -12.91 0.94 2.78
CA ASN A 41 -12.16 1.89 1.95
C ASN A 41 -10.70 1.47 1.79
N LEU A 42 -10.08 0.89 2.82
CA LEU A 42 -8.73 0.35 2.73
C LEU A 42 -8.66 -0.80 1.72
N ARG A 43 -9.61 -1.74 1.73
CA ARG A 43 -9.67 -2.84 0.75
C ARG A 43 -9.84 -2.34 -0.68
N THR A 44 -10.69 -1.34 -0.89
CA THR A 44 -10.84 -0.68 -2.19
C THR A 44 -9.53 -0.03 -2.62
N THR A 45 -8.87 0.70 -1.71
CA THR A 45 -7.58 1.35 -1.96
C THR A 45 -6.49 0.32 -2.32
N LEU A 46 -6.39 -0.79 -1.60
CA LEU A 46 -5.47 -1.88 -1.89
C LEU A 46 -5.74 -2.51 -3.27
N SER A 47 -7.01 -2.68 -3.64
CA SER A 47 -7.41 -3.18 -4.96
C SER A 47 -7.03 -2.22 -6.08
N CYS A 48 -7.25 -0.92 -5.89
CA CYS A 48 -6.79 0.12 -6.81
C CYS A 48 -5.26 0.09 -6.93
N MET A 49 -4.53 0.04 -5.81
CA MET A 49 -3.07 0.00 -5.83
C MET A 49 -2.54 -1.27 -6.51
N LYS A 50 -3.18 -2.43 -6.34
CA LYS A 50 -2.82 -3.66 -7.06
C LYS A 50 -2.90 -3.47 -8.57
N ARG A 51 -3.93 -2.79 -9.07
CA ARG A 51 -4.11 -2.49 -10.50
C ARG A 51 -3.17 -1.37 -10.98
N ASP A 52 -3.13 -0.27 -10.25
CA ASP A 52 -2.45 0.98 -10.62
C ASP A 52 -0.94 0.94 -10.39
N LEU A 53 -0.45 0.12 -9.46
CA LEU A 53 0.95 0.06 -9.05
C LEU A 53 1.53 -1.36 -9.17
N GLY A 54 0.69 -2.38 -9.33
CA GLY A 54 1.15 -3.77 -9.37
C GLY A 54 1.54 -4.31 -7.99
N ILE A 55 1.14 -3.65 -6.90
CA ILE A 55 1.43 -4.15 -5.55
C ILE A 55 0.70 -5.46 -5.30
N LYS A 56 1.35 -6.35 -4.55
CA LYS A 56 0.70 -7.55 -4.01
C LYS A 56 0.50 -7.34 -2.51
N TYR A 57 -0.58 -7.87 -1.97
CA TYR A 57 -0.83 -7.85 -0.54
C TYR A 57 -1.45 -9.17 -0.12
N GLU A 58 -1.12 -9.59 1.10
CA GLU A 58 -1.62 -10.80 1.74
C GLU A 58 -2.04 -10.48 3.18
N LEU A 59 -3.02 -11.24 3.67
CA LEU A 59 -3.44 -11.21 5.07
C LEU A 59 -2.93 -12.49 5.74
N LYS A 60 -2.00 -12.37 6.70
CA LYS A 60 -1.45 -13.48 7.49
C LYS A 60 -1.99 -13.47 8.91
N ASP A 61 -1.88 -14.60 9.62
CA ASP A 61 -2.08 -14.74 11.07
C ASP A 61 -3.18 -13.83 11.67
N GLY A 62 -4.44 -14.06 11.30
CA GLY A 62 -5.56 -13.33 11.89
C GLY A 62 -5.67 -11.85 11.50
N GLU A 63 -5.24 -11.48 10.28
CA GLU A 63 -5.41 -10.18 9.59
C GLU A 63 -4.18 -9.25 9.51
N LEU A 64 -2.98 -9.75 9.78
CA LEU A 64 -1.74 -9.01 9.51
C LEU A 64 -1.61 -8.68 8.03
N LEU A 65 -1.51 -7.39 7.70
CA LEU A 65 -1.38 -6.93 6.34
C LEU A 65 0.10 -6.90 5.94
N VAL A 66 0.49 -7.86 5.10
CA VAL A 66 1.80 -7.90 4.46
C VAL A 66 1.65 -7.35 3.04
N MET A 67 2.47 -6.36 2.68
CA MET A 67 2.52 -5.83 1.31
C MET A 67 3.87 -6.10 0.65
N SER A 68 3.82 -6.46 -0.62
CA SER A 68 4.97 -6.54 -1.51
C SER A 68 4.87 -5.44 -2.54
N VAL A 69 5.77 -4.46 -2.42
CA VAL A 69 5.87 -3.32 -3.32
C VAL A 69 6.90 -3.61 -4.40
N PRO A 70 6.53 -3.58 -5.69
CA PRO A 70 7.46 -3.77 -6.79
C PRO A 70 8.59 -2.72 -6.78
N ARG A 71 9.80 -3.10 -7.15
CA ARG A 71 10.97 -2.19 -7.19
C ARG A 71 10.80 -0.97 -8.10
N ASN A 72 9.87 -1.01 -9.05
CA ASN A 72 9.55 0.11 -9.94
C ASN A 72 8.52 1.09 -9.34
N VAL A 73 8.01 0.84 -8.13
CA VAL A 73 7.13 1.74 -7.39
C VAL A 73 7.94 2.43 -6.30
N GLN A 74 7.93 3.75 -6.30
CA GLN A 74 8.65 4.55 -5.31
C GLN A 74 7.68 5.53 -4.64
N VAL A 75 7.72 5.63 -3.32
CA VAL A 75 7.03 6.70 -2.59
C VAL A 75 7.95 7.91 -2.63
N GLY A 76 7.46 9.05 -3.11
CA GLY A 76 8.22 10.30 -3.10
C GLY A 76 8.52 10.74 -1.67
N ASP A 77 9.64 11.43 -1.47
CA ASP A 77 10.02 11.95 -0.16
C ASP A 77 9.02 13.03 0.27
N ALA A 78 8.55 12.94 1.52
CA ALA A 78 7.73 13.99 2.12
C ALA A 78 8.70 15.05 2.62
N ALA A 79 9.08 15.97 1.72
CA ALA A 79 9.78 17.19 2.11
C ALA A 79 8.92 18.02 3.08
#